data_AF-A0A936T215-F1
#
_entry.id   AF-A0A936T215-F1
#
_cell.length_a   1.000
_cell.length_b   1.000
_cell.length_c   1.000
_cell.angle_alpha   90.00
_cell.angle_beta   90.00
_cell.angle_gamma   90.00
#
_symmetry.space_group_name_H-M   'P 1'
#
loop_
_entity.id
_entity.type
_entity.pdbx_description
1 polymer ?
#
loop_
_entity_poly.entity_id
_entity_poly.type
_entity_poly.pdbx_seq_one_letter_code
_entity_poly.pdbx_strand_id
1 'polypeptide(L)'
;MDFDTTSGRAFLELPDDYALPDTDDLMHDARAILLHTLNLRTETQSSGIQIAPIWENHEGQAALRATVVPNVIEGRHFEGKGMVALRDPSALTMIADVVEILAEEPAAAATALAVTSSLWLSSDAPIRSLGLPYKGHYKLLTLVLADFLRKVGAGFDELEWITSLGILSAYHNPDEDPPVEQVVASTRQKIERLIEEEKALMNALAGQVNQ
;
A
#
# COMPACT_ATOMS: atom_id res chain seq x y z
N MET A 1 -5.09 16.56 -2.37
CA MET A 1 -6.06 16.47 -1.25
C MET A 1 -5.23 16.82 -0.04
N ASP A 2 -5.61 17.87 0.69
CA ASP A 2 -4.89 18.29 1.87
C ASP A 2 -5.54 17.61 3.07
N PHE A 3 -4.79 16.76 3.77
CA PHE A 3 -5.27 16.04 4.95
C PHE A 3 -4.86 16.80 6.22
N ASP A 4 -5.79 16.94 7.14
CA ASP A 4 -5.51 17.18 8.56
C ASP A 4 -5.54 15.85 9.33
N THR A 5 -5.25 15.87 10.63
CA THR A 5 -5.21 14.65 11.46
C THR A 5 -6.53 13.87 11.40
N THR A 6 -7.67 14.54 11.48
CA THR A 6 -9.00 13.91 11.51
C THR A 6 -9.34 13.28 10.16
N SER A 7 -9.16 14.01 9.07
CA SER A 7 -9.41 13.51 7.72
C SER A 7 -8.40 12.42 7.30
N GLY A 8 -7.16 12.50 7.77
CA GLY A 8 -6.16 11.44 7.61
C GLY A 8 -6.58 10.14 8.31
N ARG A 9 -7.01 10.23 9.57
CA ARG A 9 -7.56 9.08 10.32
C ARG A 9 -8.78 8.49 9.64
N ALA A 10 -9.71 9.33 9.18
CA ALA A 10 -10.89 8.88 8.45
C ALA A 10 -10.52 8.18 7.14
N PHE A 11 -9.57 8.72 6.37
CA PHE A 11 -9.08 8.09 5.14
C PHE A 11 -8.45 6.71 5.38
N LEU A 12 -7.65 6.60 6.44
CA LEU A 12 -6.99 5.38 6.87
C LEU A 12 -7.90 4.43 7.65
N GLU A 13 -9.16 4.81 7.90
CA GLU A 13 -10.11 4.08 8.75
C GLU A 13 -9.53 3.70 10.12
N LEU A 14 -8.70 4.60 10.68
CA LEU A 14 -8.00 4.41 11.94
C LEU A 14 -8.77 5.09 13.08
N PRO A 15 -9.44 4.33 13.98
CA PRO A 15 -10.23 4.91 15.06
C PRO A 15 -9.38 5.73 16.04
N ASP A 16 -9.94 6.81 16.58
CA ASP A 16 -9.22 7.78 17.44
C ASP A 16 -8.58 7.15 18.68
N ASP A 17 -9.21 6.13 19.25
CA ASP A 17 -8.78 5.40 20.44
C ASP A 17 -8.12 4.04 20.13
N TYR A 18 -7.84 3.76 18.85
CA TYR A 18 -7.25 2.50 18.46
C TYR A 18 -5.79 2.40 18.87
N ALA A 19 -5.50 1.52 19.81
CA ALA A 19 -4.15 1.10 20.11
C ALA A 19 -3.65 0.14 19.02
N LEU A 20 -2.54 0.50 18.38
CA LEU A 20 -1.87 -0.42 17.47
C LEU A 20 -1.42 -1.67 18.24
N PRO A 21 -1.51 -2.86 17.60
CA PRO A 21 -0.85 -4.04 18.13
C PRO A 21 0.68 -3.88 18.03
N ASP A 22 1.42 -4.74 18.74
CA ASP A 22 2.88 -4.74 18.66
C ASP A 22 3.40 -5.20 17.28
N THR A 23 4.69 -5.02 17.05
CA THR A 23 5.37 -5.37 15.79
C THR A 23 5.15 -6.83 15.39
N ASP A 24 5.18 -7.76 16.33
CA ASP A 24 5.03 -9.20 16.05
C ASP A 24 3.60 -9.52 15.57
N ASP A 25 2.60 -8.92 16.22
CA ASP A 25 1.19 -9.03 15.82
C ASP A 25 0.93 -8.34 14.47
N LEU A 26 1.52 -7.17 14.21
CA LEU A 26 1.46 -6.50 12.90
C LEU A 26 2.07 -7.37 11.79
N MET A 27 3.22 -8.00 12.04
CA MET A 27 3.85 -8.92 11.10
C MET A 27 2.98 -10.16 10.86
N HIS A 28 2.32 -10.67 11.90
CA HIS A 28 1.39 -11.78 11.77
C HIS A 28 0.19 -11.40 10.89
N ASP A 29 -0.44 -10.26 11.18
CA ASP A 29 -1.58 -9.76 10.42
C ASP A 29 -1.19 -9.46 8.96
N ALA A 30 0.00 -8.90 8.71
CA ALA A 30 0.50 -8.65 7.36
C ALA A 30 0.59 -9.95 6.54
N ARG A 31 1.15 -11.02 7.12
CA ARG A 31 1.23 -12.34 6.48
C ARG A 31 -0.14 -12.92 6.20
N ALA A 32 -1.06 -12.83 7.17
CA ALA A 32 -2.41 -13.34 7.02
C ALA A 32 -3.16 -12.61 5.90
N ILE A 33 -3.06 -11.28 5.84
CA ILE A 33 -3.63 -10.43 4.80
C ILE A 33 -3.08 -10.79 3.43
N LEU A 34 -1.76 -10.89 3.28
CA LEU A 34 -1.11 -11.25 2.01
C LEU A 34 -1.60 -12.61 1.52
N LEU A 35 -1.58 -13.62 2.39
CA LEU A 35 -2.02 -14.98 2.06
C LEU A 35 -3.50 -14.99 1.64
N HIS A 36 -4.36 -14.33 2.40
CA HIS A 36 -5.79 -14.31 2.13
C HIS A 36 -6.09 -13.58 0.81
N THR A 37 -5.43 -12.44 0.56
CA THR A 37 -5.60 -11.66 -0.67
C THR A 37 -5.10 -12.45 -1.89
N LEU A 38 -3.97 -13.16 -1.79
CA LEU A 38 -3.46 -14.03 -2.86
C LEU A 38 -4.40 -15.19 -3.19
N ASN A 39 -4.96 -15.85 -2.16
CA ASN A 39 -5.93 -16.91 -2.35
C ASN A 39 -7.18 -16.38 -3.05
N LEU A 40 -7.71 -15.24 -2.60
CA LEU A 40 -8.89 -14.63 -3.19
C LEU A 40 -8.66 -14.17 -4.64
N ARG A 41 -7.46 -13.65 -4.95
CA ARG A 41 -7.05 -13.35 -6.33
C ARG A 41 -7.11 -14.61 -7.19
N THR A 42 -6.56 -15.72 -6.71
CA THR A 42 -6.54 -17.00 -7.45
C THR A 42 -7.96 -17.49 -7.75
N GLU A 43 -8.87 -17.39 -6.78
CA GLU A 43 -10.28 -17.72 -6.98
C GLU A 43 -10.95 -16.86 -8.06
N THR A 44 -10.74 -15.54 -7.97
CA THR A 44 -11.41 -14.54 -8.82
C THR A 44 -10.81 -14.44 -10.23
N GLN A 45 -9.54 -14.82 -10.40
CA GLN A 45 -8.83 -14.79 -11.68
C GLN A 45 -9.55 -15.58 -12.78
N SER A 46 -10.11 -16.75 -12.43
CA SER A 46 -10.89 -17.58 -13.37
C SER A 46 -12.17 -16.92 -13.89
N SER A 47 -12.70 -15.95 -13.13
CA SER A 47 -13.92 -15.19 -13.45
C SER A 47 -13.62 -13.85 -14.12
N GLY A 48 -12.33 -13.50 -14.31
CA GLY A 48 -11.91 -12.22 -14.88
C GLY A 48 -12.14 -11.02 -13.96
N ILE A 49 -12.45 -11.23 -12.68
CA ILE A 49 -12.65 -10.17 -11.70
C ILE A 49 -11.31 -9.89 -11.03
N GLN A 50 -10.81 -8.66 -11.14
CA GLN A 50 -9.68 -8.19 -10.35
C GLN A 50 -10.17 -7.69 -8.99
N ILE A 51 -9.37 -7.88 -7.95
CA ILE A 51 -9.63 -7.39 -6.59
C ILE A 51 -8.58 -6.37 -6.18
N ALA A 52 -9.02 -5.34 -5.44
CA ALA A 52 -8.09 -4.44 -4.77
C ALA A 52 -7.42 -5.20 -3.60
N PRO A 53 -6.12 -4.98 -3.35
CA PRO A 53 -5.44 -5.56 -2.19
C PRO A 53 -5.63 -4.74 -0.90
N ILE A 54 -6.44 -3.69 -0.94
CA ILE A 54 -6.67 -2.78 0.18
C ILE A 54 -7.91 -3.23 0.94
N TRP A 55 -7.75 -3.55 2.22
CA TRP A 55 -8.84 -4.00 3.08
C TRP A 55 -9.52 -2.79 3.71
N GLU A 56 -10.85 -2.74 3.59
CA GLU A 56 -11.68 -1.67 4.14
C GLU A 56 -12.67 -2.24 5.16
N ASN A 57 -13.14 -1.39 6.06
CA ASN A 57 -14.19 -1.66 7.00
C ASN A 57 -15.55 -1.52 6.31
N HIS A 58 -16.30 -2.61 6.29
CA HIS A 58 -17.68 -2.63 5.84
C HIS A 58 -18.56 -3.22 6.96
N GLU A 59 -19.24 -2.34 7.68
CA GLU A 59 -20.14 -2.73 8.80
C GLU A 59 -19.45 -3.56 9.89
N GLY A 60 -18.19 -3.24 10.20
CA GLY A 60 -17.37 -3.95 11.19
C GLY A 60 -16.68 -5.20 10.66
N GLN A 61 -16.86 -5.53 9.38
CA GLN A 61 -16.20 -6.65 8.71
C GLN A 61 -15.11 -6.15 7.77
N ALA A 62 -14.02 -6.90 7.66
CA ALA A 62 -13.03 -6.68 6.63
C ALA A 62 -13.63 -7.02 5.26
N ALA A 63 -13.39 -6.15 4.29
CA ALA A 63 -13.93 -6.28 2.95
C ALA A 63 -12.90 -5.82 1.89
N LEU A 64 -13.10 -6.32 0.67
CA LEU A 64 -12.33 -5.94 -0.50
C LEU A 64 -13.26 -5.42 -1.60
N ARG A 65 -12.74 -4.50 -2.42
CA ARG A 65 -13.41 -4.05 -3.64
C ARG A 65 -12.98 -4.85 -4.85
N ALA A 66 -13.88 -4.99 -5.81
CA ALA A 66 -13.46 -5.22 -7.19
C ALA A 66 -12.65 -4.01 -7.66
N THR A 67 -11.69 -4.25 -8.56
CA THR A 67 -10.87 -3.18 -9.13
C THR A 67 -10.73 -3.38 -10.63
N VAL A 68 -10.28 -2.35 -11.32
CA VAL A 68 -9.96 -2.39 -12.75
C VAL A 68 -8.65 -1.65 -12.93
N VAL A 69 -7.57 -2.41 -13.05
CA VAL A 69 -6.22 -1.87 -13.22
C VAL A 69 -5.50 -2.58 -14.38
N PRO A 70 -4.55 -1.91 -15.04
CA PRO A 70 -3.71 -2.54 -16.04
C PRO A 70 -2.99 -3.77 -15.47
N ASN A 71 -2.91 -4.86 -16.23
CA ASN A 71 -2.24 -6.11 -15.80
C ASN A 71 -0.80 -5.89 -15.32
N VAL A 72 -0.12 -4.86 -15.82
CA VAL A 72 1.24 -4.49 -15.36
C VAL A 72 1.23 -4.01 -13.92
N ILE A 73 0.23 -3.20 -13.52
CA ILE A 73 0.05 -2.73 -12.14
C ILE A 73 -0.33 -3.89 -11.24
N GLU A 74 -1.27 -4.72 -11.69
CA GLU A 74 -1.66 -5.95 -10.96
C GLU A 74 -0.46 -6.88 -10.74
N GLY A 75 0.28 -7.18 -11.81
CA GLY A 75 1.45 -8.05 -11.77
C GLY A 75 2.55 -7.54 -10.85
N ARG A 76 2.79 -6.22 -10.78
CA ARG A 76 3.76 -5.64 -9.83
C ARG A 76 3.41 -5.98 -8.38
N HIS A 77 2.12 -5.94 -8.04
CA HIS A 77 1.67 -6.22 -6.69
C HIS A 77 1.72 -7.72 -6.37
N PHE A 78 1.16 -8.58 -7.22
CA PHE A 78 0.96 -9.99 -6.87
C PHE A 78 2.08 -10.94 -7.30
N GLU A 79 2.92 -10.53 -8.26
CA GLU A 79 3.92 -11.40 -8.90
C GLU A 79 5.30 -10.73 -9.03
N GLY A 80 5.38 -9.44 -8.69
CA GLY A 80 6.55 -8.60 -8.94
C GLY A 80 7.70 -8.80 -7.95
N LYS A 81 8.76 -8.01 -8.15
CA LYS A 81 9.95 -8.01 -7.28
C LYS A 81 9.61 -7.74 -5.80
N GLY A 82 8.57 -6.95 -5.53
CA GLY A 82 8.09 -6.72 -4.17
C GLY A 82 7.70 -8.01 -3.45
N MET A 83 7.01 -8.93 -4.14
CA MET A 83 6.63 -10.24 -3.56
C MET A 83 7.84 -11.12 -3.27
N VAL A 84 8.93 -10.96 -4.03
CA VAL A 84 10.20 -11.62 -3.73
C VAL A 84 10.85 -11.00 -2.51
N ALA A 85 10.85 -9.67 -2.38
CA ALA A 85 11.40 -8.96 -1.22
C ALA A 85 10.69 -9.32 0.09
N LEU A 86 9.36 -9.52 0.07
CA LEU A 86 8.59 -9.96 1.25
C LEU A 86 8.95 -11.37 1.77
N ARG A 87 9.79 -12.13 1.06
CA ARG A 87 10.34 -13.39 1.56
C ARG A 87 11.42 -13.18 2.61
N ASP A 88 12.05 -12.00 2.62
CA ASP A 88 12.98 -11.60 3.65
C ASP A 88 12.19 -11.22 4.92
N PRO A 89 12.43 -11.87 6.07
CA PRO A 89 11.77 -11.51 7.32
C PRO A 89 11.97 -10.03 7.71
N SER A 90 13.12 -9.44 7.37
CA SER A 90 13.43 -8.03 7.69
C SER A 90 12.50 -7.05 6.99
N ALA A 91 12.02 -7.38 5.78
CA ALA A 91 11.07 -6.55 5.05
C ALA A 91 9.73 -6.42 5.77
N LEU A 92 9.23 -7.51 6.39
CA LEU A 92 8.00 -7.47 7.15
C LEU A 92 8.15 -6.73 8.48
N THR A 93 9.30 -6.86 9.14
CA THR A 93 9.61 -6.07 10.34
C THR A 93 9.63 -4.58 10.00
N MET A 94 10.35 -4.19 8.95
CA MET A 94 10.39 -2.81 8.48
C MET A 94 8.98 -2.29 8.12
N ILE A 95 8.13 -3.09 7.47
CA ILE A 95 6.74 -2.70 7.19
C ILE A 95 5.95 -2.47 8.46
N ALA A 96 6.10 -3.31 9.48
CA ALA A 96 5.43 -3.12 10.77
C ALA A 96 5.89 -1.83 11.47
N ASP A 97 7.21 -1.57 11.49
CA ASP A 97 7.78 -0.34 12.05
C ASP A 97 7.26 0.91 11.31
N VAL A 98 7.20 0.85 9.98
CA VAL A 98 6.65 1.93 9.15
C VAL A 98 5.17 2.17 9.47
N VAL A 99 4.38 1.12 9.68
CA VAL A 99 2.96 1.24 10.05
C VAL A 99 2.81 1.93 11.40
N GLU A 100 3.66 1.62 12.37
CA GLU A 100 3.68 2.28 13.68
C GLU A 100 3.92 3.79 13.55
N ILE A 101 4.99 4.17 12.84
CA ILE A 101 5.33 5.59 12.61
C ILE A 101 4.19 6.31 11.88
N LEU A 102 3.65 5.71 10.82
CA LEU A 102 2.60 6.35 10.01
C LEU A 102 1.25 6.48 10.75
N ALA A 103 0.97 5.62 11.73
CA ALA A 103 -0.25 5.75 12.54
C ALA A 103 -0.20 6.93 13.50
N GLU A 104 1.00 7.34 13.94
CA GLU A 104 1.19 8.54 14.77
C GLU A 104 1.02 9.84 13.98
N GLU A 105 1.29 9.79 12.67
CA GLU A 105 1.18 10.93 11.74
C GLU A 105 0.13 10.71 10.62
N PRO A 106 -1.16 10.57 10.97
CA PRO A 106 -2.19 10.11 10.01
C PRO A 106 -2.41 11.05 8.82
N ALA A 107 -2.16 12.36 8.97
CA ALA A 107 -2.24 13.32 7.87
C ALA A 107 -1.13 13.11 6.83
N ALA A 108 0.10 12.91 7.30
CA ALA A 108 1.25 12.64 6.45
C ALA A 108 1.11 11.26 5.78
N ALA A 109 0.72 10.24 6.54
CA ALA A 109 0.47 8.90 6.04
C ALA A 109 -0.62 8.87 4.96
N ALA A 110 -1.75 9.53 5.18
CA ALA A 110 -2.81 9.65 4.17
C ALA A 110 -2.31 10.33 2.89
N THR A 111 -1.51 11.38 3.02
CA THR A 111 -0.90 12.06 1.87
C THR A 111 0.04 11.14 1.08
N ALA A 112 0.93 10.43 1.78
CA ALA A 112 1.89 9.52 1.16
C ALA A 112 1.22 8.32 0.46
N LEU A 113 0.12 7.81 1.03
CA LEU A 113 -0.57 6.61 0.55
C LEU A 113 -1.75 6.90 -0.39
N ALA A 114 -2.16 8.17 -0.54
CA ALA A 114 -3.31 8.57 -1.36
C ALA A 114 -3.22 8.10 -2.81
N VAL A 115 -2.03 8.19 -3.42
CA VAL A 115 -1.83 7.74 -4.81
C VAL A 115 -2.03 6.24 -4.91
N THR A 116 -1.41 5.46 -4.00
CA THR A 116 -1.56 4.00 -3.96
C THR A 116 -3.02 3.61 -3.74
N SER A 117 -3.73 4.27 -2.82
CA SER A 117 -5.18 4.07 -2.63
C SER A 117 -5.97 4.32 -3.90
N SER A 118 -5.76 5.47 -4.57
CA SER A 118 -6.49 5.86 -5.78
C SER A 118 -6.25 4.96 -7.00
N LEU A 119 -5.12 4.24 -7.03
CA LEU A 119 -4.86 3.25 -8.08
C LEU A 119 -5.77 2.03 -7.94
N TRP A 120 -6.10 1.64 -6.70
CA TRP A 120 -6.80 0.39 -6.43
C TRP A 120 -8.29 0.58 -6.13
N LEU A 121 -8.66 1.70 -5.51
CA LEU A 121 -10.00 1.91 -4.97
C LEU A 121 -10.80 2.86 -5.84
N SER A 122 -11.99 2.39 -6.23
CA SER A 122 -13.09 3.21 -6.75
C SER A 122 -14.25 3.11 -5.78
N SER A 123 -14.81 4.25 -5.38
CA SER A 123 -15.90 4.33 -4.40
C SER A 123 -17.15 3.54 -4.81
N ASP A 124 -17.35 3.42 -6.12
CA ASP A 124 -18.55 2.81 -6.71
C ASP A 124 -18.33 1.33 -7.06
N ALA A 125 -17.11 0.83 -6.87
CA ALA A 125 -16.81 -0.57 -7.16
C ALA A 125 -17.51 -1.51 -6.16
N PRO A 126 -18.03 -2.66 -6.63
CA PRO A 126 -18.64 -3.67 -5.78
C PRO A 126 -17.73 -4.10 -4.63
N ILE A 127 -18.30 -4.26 -3.44
CA ILE A 127 -17.61 -4.71 -2.22
C ILE A 127 -17.96 -6.17 -1.93
N ARG A 128 -16.97 -6.95 -1.50
CA ARG A 128 -17.13 -8.31 -0.97
C ARG A 128 -16.58 -8.37 0.45
N SER A 129 -17.44 -8.74 1.41
CA SER A 129 -17.00 -9.05 2.77
C SER A 129 -16.15 -10.33 2.77
N LEU A 130 -15.12 -10.35 3.61
CA LEU A 130 -14.22 -11.49 3.81
C LEU A 130 -14.70 -12.44 4.92
N GLY A 131 -15.77 -12.07 5.63
CA GLY A 131 -16.27 -12.85 6.78
C GLY A 131 -15.32 -12.85 7.98
N LEU A 132 -14.47 -11.83 8.09
CA LEU A 132 -13.51 -11.62 9.17
C LEU A 132 -13.82 -10.28 9.85
N PRO A 133 -13.67 -10.16 11.18
CA PRO A 133 -13.80 -8.86 11.84
C PRO A 133 -12.71 -7.90 11.35
N TYR A 134 -13.07 -6.64 11.12
CA TYR A 134 -12.11 -5.60 10.77
C TYR A 134 -11.32 -5.17 12.03
N LYS A 135 -9.99 -5.07 11.91
CA LYS A 135 -9.14 -4.42 12.93
C LYS A 135 -8.75 -3.03 12.44
N GLY A 136 -8.68 -2.05 13.34
CA GLY A 136 -8.49 -0.63 13.01
C GLY A 136 -7.27 -0.31 12.14
N HIS A 137 -6.22 -1.13 12.19
CA HIS A 137 -4.99 -0.92 11.41
C HIS A 137 -4.99 -1.56 10.01
N TYR A 138 -6.01 -2.36 9.64
CA TYR A 138 -5.97 -3.16 8.41
C TYR A 138 -5.84 -2.32 7.14
N LYS A 139 -6.57 -1.21 7.02
CA LYS A 139 -6.45 -0.34 5.84
C LYS A 139 -5.08 0.31 5.73
N LEU A 140 -4.54 0.84 6.84
CA LEU A 140 -3.17 1.37 6.87
C LEU A 140 -2.15 0.29 6.47
N LEU A 141 -2.20 -0.88 7.10
CA LEU A 141 -1.28 -1.99 6.84
C LEU A 141 -1.35 -2.45 5.37
N THR A 142 -2.55 -2.61 4.82
CA THR A 142 -2.72 -3.04 3.42
C THR A 142 -2.30 -1.96 2.42
N LEU A 143 -2.48 -0.68 2.73
CA LEU A 143 -1.96 0.43 1.93
C LEU A 143 -0.42 0.46 1.93
N VAL A 144 0.20 0.29 3.10
CA VAL A 144 1.67 0.23 3.22
C VAL A 144 2.22 -0.96 2.46
N LEU A 145 1.62 -2.15 2.60
CA LEU A 145 1.99 -3.33 1.82
C LEU A 145 1.86 -3.11 0.31
N ALA A 146 0.73 -2.52 -0.13
CA ALA A 146 0.51 -2.25 -1.54
C ALA A 146 1.49 -1.21 -2.10
N ASP A 147 1.85 -0.21 -1.31
CA ASP A 147 2.81 0.83 -1.67
C ASP A 147 4.24 0.28 -1.76
N PHE A 148 4.65 -0.52 -0.78
CA PHE A 148 5.91 -1.25 -0.78
C PHE A 148 6.03 -2.11 -2.04
N LEU A 149 5.04 -2.97 -2.30
CA LEU A 149 5.03 -3.87 -3.45
C LEU A 149 5.08 -3.11 -4.77
N ARG A 150 4.33 -2.02 -4.88
CA ARG A 150 4.31 -1.12 -6.05
C ARG A 150 5.68 -0.51 -6.32
N LYS A 151 6.32 0.08 -5.30
CA LYS A 151 7.58 0.83 -5.45
C LYS A 151 8.79 -0.09 -5.57
N VAL A 152 8.90 -1.12 -4.75
CA VAL A 152 9.96 -2.14 -4.91
C VAL A 152 9.80 -2.87 -6.25
N GLY A 153 8.56 -3.16 -6.67
CA GLY A 153 8.25 -3.66 -8.01
C GLY A 153 8.75 -2.75 -9.14
N ALA A 154 8.75 -1.43 -8.92
CA ALA A 154 9.27 -0.41 -9.83
C ALA A 154 10.79 -0.12 -9.67
N GLY A 155 11.48 -0.85 -8.79
CA GLY A 155 12.93 -0.76 -8.60
C GLY A 155 13.38 0.31 -7.62
N PHE A 156 12.54 0.68 -6.66
CA PHE A 156 12.96 1.41 -5.46
C PHE A 156 13.72 0.46 -4.53
N ASP A 157 14.78 0.95 -3.91
CA ASP A 157 15.36 0.30 -2.74
C ASP A 157 14.64 0.73 -1.45
N GLU A 158 15.11 0.22 -0.31
CA GLU A 158 14.48 0.44 1.00
C GLU A 158 14.51 1.90 1.41
N LEU A 159 15.67 2.56 1.33
CA LEU A 159 15.81 3.97 1.69
C LEU A 159 14.97 4.87 0.78
N GLU A 160 14.91 4.58 -0.51
CA GLU A 160 14.07 5.34 -1.44
C GLU A 160 12.57 5.13 -1.17
N TRP A 161 12.16 3.92 -0.80
CA TRP A 161 10.79 3.65 -0.39
C TRP A 161 10.44 4.40 0.91
N ILE A 162 11.26 4.31 1.95
CA ILE A 162 11.11 5.04 3.21
C ILE A 162 11.07 6.55 2.96
N THR A 163 11.95 7.06 2.10
CA THR A 163 11.98 8.48 1.70
C THR A 163 10.69 8.89 1.01
N SER A 164 10.11 8.03 0.18
CA SER A 164 8.85 8.30 -0.50
C SER A 164 7.64 8.39 0.44
N LEU A 165 7.79 7.88 1.67
CA LEU A 165 6.80 7.99 2.75
C LEU A 165 7.05 9.19 3.66
N GLY A 166 8.15 9.94 3.46
CA GLY A 166 8.49 11.13 4.24
C GLY A 166 9.20 10.84 5.57
N ILE A 167 9.62 9.60 5.81
CA ILE A 167 10.11 9.13 7.12
C ILE A 167 11.60 8.75 7.12
N LEU A 168 12.38 9.24 6.14
CA LEU A 168 13.81 8.93 6.01
C LEU A 168 14.62 9.20 7.28
N SER A 169 14.29 10.27 8.01
CA SER A 169 15.00 10.65 9.24
C SER A 169 14.92 9.60 10.35
N ALA A 170 13.94 8.69 10.32
CA ALA A 170 13.83 7.61 11.31
C ALA A 170 14.77 6.42 11.00
N TYR A 171 15.29 6.31 9.77
CA TYR A 171 16.03 5.13 9.30
C TYR A 171 17.44 5.44 8.78
N HIS A 172 17.72 6.69 8.41
CA HIS A 172 19.00 7.06 7.81
C HIS A 172 20.15 6.98 8.82
N ASN A 173 21.19 6.23 8.47
CA ASN A 173 22.47 6.15 9.18
C ASN A 173 23.56 6.90 8.40
N PRO A 174 23.98 8.11 8.82
CA PRO A 174 24.99 8.90 8.10
C PRO A 174 26.35 8.23 7.91
N ASP A 175 26.68 7.21 8.72
CA ASP A 175 27.96 6.51 8.66
C ASP A 175 27.97 5.39 7.61
N GLU A 176 26.80 4.85 7.26
CA GLU A 176 26.66 3.67 6.39
C GLU A 176 25.90 3.98 5.08
N ASP A 177 25.00 4.96 5.12
CA ASP A 177 24.09 5.27 4.02
C ASP A 177 24.63 6.37 3.09
N PRO A 178 24.15 6.41 1.84
CA PRO A 178 24.38 7.56 0.96
C PRO A 178 23.89 8.87 1.59
N PRO A 179 24.43 10.03 1.18
CA PRO A 179 23.95 11.33 1.63
C PRO A 179 22.44 11.50 1.42
N VAL A 180 21.76 12.13 2.39
CA VAL A 180 20.30 12.36 2.36
C VAL A 180 19.87 13.03 1.06
N GLU A 181 20.61 14.03 0.57
CA GLU A 181 20.28 14.73 -0.66
C GLU A 181 20.30 13.81 -1.88
N GLN A 182 21.20 12.82 -1.89
CA GLN A 182 21.29 11.83 -2.96
C GLN A 182 20.09 10.87 -2.93
N VAL A 183 19.71 10.38 -1.75
CA VAL A 183 18.54 9.49 -1.60
C VAL A 183 17.26 10.22 -2.00
N VAL A 184 17.07 11.47 -1.54
CA VAL A 184 15.92 12.31 -1.88
C VAL A 184 15.86 12.60 -3.39
N ALA A 185 16.98 12.93 -4.01
CA ALA A 185 17.04 13.19 -5.45
C ALA A 185 16.69 11.93 -6.27
N SER A 186 17.25 10.77 -5.91
CA SER A 186 16.95 9.48 -6.56
C SER A 186 15.47 9.12 -6.41
N THR A 187 14.95 9.21 -5.19
CA THR A 187 13.54 8.94 -4.86
C THR A 187 12.61 9.79 -5.70
N ARG A 188 12.86 11.11 -5.77
CA ARG A 188 12.04 12.04 -6.55
C ARG A 188 12.00 11.65 -8.03
N GLN A 189 13.15 11.36 -8.63
CA GLN A 189 13.23 10.95 -10.03
C GLN A 189 12.45 9.65 -10.29
N LYS A 190 12.56 8.67 -9.39
CA LYS A 190 11.83 7.40 -9.52
C LYS A 190 10.33 7.57 -9.34
N ILE A 191 9.88 8.43 -8.42
CA ILE A 191 8.46 8.75 -8.21
C ILE A 191 7.88 9.41 -9.46
N GLU A 192 8.55 10.44 -10.00
CA GLU A 192 8.11 11.15 -11.21
C GLU A 192 7.92 10.17 -12.37
N ARG A 193 8.91 9.30 -12.62
CA ARG A 193 8.84 8.26 -13.64
C ARG A 193 7.71 7.26 -13.40
N LEU A 194 7.53 6.79 -12.15
CA LEU A 194 6.49 5.82 -11.80
C LEU A 194 5.09 6.39 -12.03
N ILE A 195 4.87 7.64 -11.63
CA ILE A 195 3.59 8.34 -11.81
C ILE A 195 3.28 8.54 -13.29
N GLU A 196 4.27 8.94 -14.09
CA GLU A 196 4.08 9.10 -15.55
C GLU A 196 3.72 7.78 -16.22
N GLU A 197 4.42 6.70 -15.87
CA GLU A 197 4.14 5.37 -16.40
C GLU A 197 2.72 4.91 -16.04
N GLU A 198 2.34 5.00 -14.76
CA GLU A 198 1.02 4.55 -14.30
C GLU A 198 -0.11 5.39 -14.89
N LYS A 199 0.07 6.71 -15.03
CA LYS A 199 -0.90 7.56 -15.73
C LYS A 199 -1.07 7.12 -17.19
N ALA A 200 0.02 6.82 -17.89
CA ALA A 200 -0.05 6.34 -19.28
C ALA A 200 -0.81 5.01 -19.37
N LEU A 201 -0.53 4.08 -18.45
CA LEU A 201 -1.22 2.78 -18.40
C LEU A 201 -2.72 2.92 -18.08
N MET A 202 -3.09 3.76 -17.10
CA MET A 202 -4.49 4.00 -16.73
C MET A 202 -5.26 4.70 -17.85
N ASN A 203 -4.65 5.67 -18.54
CA ASN A 203 -5.27 6.34 -19.69
C ASN A 203 -5.52 5.38 -20.86
N ALA A 204 -4.56 4.47 -21.12
CA ALA A 204 -4.72 3.44 -22.15
C ALA A 204 -5.88 2.49 -21.83
N LEU A 205 -6.03 2.10 -20.56
CA LEU A 205 -7.15 1.26 -20.10
C LEU A 205 -8.50 1.99 -20.27
N ALA A 206 -8.60 3.25 -19.84
CA ALA A 206 -9.81 4.05 -20.02
C ALA A 206 -10.19 4.22 -21.51
N GLY A 207 -9.21 4.32 -22.40
CA GLY A 207 -9.42 4.37 -23.84
C GLY A 207 -9.95 3.07 -24.45
N GLN A 208 -9.72 1.92 -23.81
CA GLN A 208 -10.24 0.61 -24.22
C GLN A 208 -11.66 0.36 -23.72
N VAL A 209 -12.02 0.89 -22.54
CA VAL A 209 -13.36 0.73 -21.94
C VAL A 209 -14.42 1.57 -22.66
N ASN A 210 -14.02 2.67 -23.30
CA ASN A 210 -14.92 3.59 -24.01
C ASN A 210 -15.12 3.26 -25.51
N GLN A 211 -14.63 2.11 -25.98
CA GLN A 211 -14.81 1.61 -27.35
C GLN A 211 -15.82 0.47 -27.38
#